data_AF-A0A2K3PEW6-F1
#
_entry.id   AF-A0A2K3PEW6-F1
#
_cell.length_a   1.000
_cell.length_b   1.000
_cell.length_c   1.000
_cell.angle_alpha   90.00
_cell.angle_beta   90.00
_cell.angle_gamma   90.00
#
_symmetry.space_group_name_H-M   'P 1'
#
loop_
_entity.id
_entity.type
_entity.pdbx_description
1 polymer ?
#
loop_
_entity_poly.entity_id
_entity_poly.type
_entity_poly.pdbx_seq_one_letter_code
_entity_poly.pdbx_strand_id
1 'polypeptide(L)'
;VVKGKVKGYGLPADIWSLGCTVLEMLTGKLPYAPLECISALFKIGKGELPLVPDSLSRDARDFILQCLRVNPDDRPTAAQLLDHKFVQRSFSQSSDSASPHILRRG
;
A
#
# COMPACT_ATOMS: atom_id res chain seq x y z
N VAL A 1 -28.41 20.96 -6.55
CA VAL A 1 -27.52 19.83 -6.19
C VAL A 1 -27.28 19.00 -7.44
N VAL A 2 -26.15 19.22 -8.11
CA VAL A 2 -25.75 18.42 -9.27
C VAL A 2 -25.34 17.04 -8.76
N LYS A 3 -26.17 16.01 -9.04
CA LYS A 3 -25.82 14.60 -8.82
C LYS A 3 -24.85 14.18 -9.92
N GLY A 4 -23.56 14.52 -9.75
CA GLY A 4 -22.50 14.01 -10.61
C GLY A 4 -22.21 12.56 -10.26
N LYS A 5 -22.67 11.61 -11.09
CA LYS A 5 -22.11 10.25 -11.12
C LYS A 5 -20.65 10.36 -11.57
N VAL A 6 -19.71 10.45 -10.62
CA VAL A 6 -18.31 10.20 -10.89
C VAL A 6 -18.19 8.69 -11.13
N LYS A 7 -18.31 8.26 -12.39
CA LYS A 7 -17.96 6.90 -12.79
C LYS A 7 -16.50 6.68 -12.45
N GLY A 8 -16.22 5.99 -11.35
CA GLY A 8 -15.13 5.02 -11.16
C GLY A 8 -13.66 5.46 -11.31
N TYR A 9 -13.30 6.43 -12.15
CA TYR A 9 -11.90 6.72 -12.50
C TYR A 9 -11.02 7.11 -11.30
N GLY A 10 -11.62 7.68 -10.25
CA GLY A 10 -10.91 8.05 -9.02
C GLY A 10 -10.55 6.85 -8.15
N LEU A 11 -11.44 5.86 -7.99
CA LEU A 11 -11.25 4.81 -6.98
C LEU A 11 -10.01 3.94 -7.26
N PRO A 12 -9.79 3.40 -8.48
CA PRO A 12 -8.55 2.69 -8.79
C PRO A 12 -7.31 3.59 -8.73
N ALA A 13 -7.44 4.90 -8.97
CA ALA A 13 -6.35 5.84 -8.83
C ALA A 13 -5.96 6.03 -7.35
N ASP A 14 -6.95 6.06 -6.45
CA ASP A 14 -6.72 6.06 -4.99
C ASP A 14 -6.02 4.77 -4.53
N ILE A 15 -6.33 3.62 -5.15
CA ILE A 15 -5.62 2.36 -4.88
C ILE A 15 -4.16 2.43 -5.33
N TRP A 16 -3.87 3.06 -6.47
CA TRP A 16 -2.50 3.27 -6.91
C TRP A 16 -1.73 4.16 -5.96
N SER A 17 -2.31 5.31 -5.56
CA SER A 17 -1.66 6.23 -4.62
C SER A 17 -1.44 5.56 -3.25
N LEU A 18 -2.37 4.74 -2.79
CA LEU A 18 -2.18 3.91 -1.59
C LEU A 18 -0.98 2.97 -1.72
N GLY A 19 -0.82 2.27 -2.85
CA GLY A 19 0.34 1.41 -3.11
C GLY A 19 1.66 2.19 -3.05
N CYS A 20 1.70 3.38 -3.66
CA CYS A 20 2.83 4.29 -3.58
C CYS A 20 3.15 4.73 -2.15
N THR A 21 2.13 5.12 -1.37
CA THR A 21 2.30 5.55 0.02
C THR A 21 2.82 4.42 0.90
N VAL A 22 2.31 3.19 0.75
CA VAL A 22 2.83 2.03 1.51
C VAL A 22 4.27 1.73 1.14
N LEU A 23 4.62 1.77 -0.14
CA LEU A 23 6.00 1.58 -0.59
C LEU A 23 6.93 2.68 -0.02
N GLU A 24 6.49 3.93 -0.03
CA GLU A 24 7.22 5.05 0.55
C GLU A 24 7.44 4.86 2.06
N MET A 25 6.38 4.52 2.81
CA MET A 25 6.47 4.28 4.26
C MET A 25 7.45 3.15 4.60
N LEU A 26 7.47 2.07 3.81
CA LEU A 26 8.34 0.92 4.08
C LEU A 26 9.80 1.12 3.65
N THR A 27 10.06 2.04 2.71
CA THR A 27 11.41 2.25 2.16
C THR A 27 12.04 3.58 2.58
N GLY A 28 11.24 4.51 3.09
CA GLY A 28 11.64 5.89 3.35
C GLY A 28 11.97 6.68 2.07
N LYS A 29 11.56 6.19 0.89
CA LYS A 29 11.92 6.77 -0.41
C LYS A 29 10.69 6.85 -1.30
N LEU A 30 10.55 7.96 -2.03
CA LEU A 30 9.51 8.10 -3.04
C LEU A 30 9.69 7.03 -4.14
N PRO A 31 8.60 6.39 -4.61
CA PRO A 31 8.64 5.33 -5.63
C PRO A 31 9.40 5.70 -6.93
N TYR A 32 9.45 7.00 -7.24
CA TYR A 32 10.13 7.58 -8.41
C TYR A 32 11.10 8.71 -8.03
N ALA A 33 11.67 8.68 -6.82
CA ALA A 33 12.46 9.78 -6.23
C ALA A 33 13.50 10.49 -7.14
N PRO A 34 14.25 9.82 -8.03
CA PRO A 34 15.24 10.52 -8.87
C PRO A 34 14.64 11.18 -10.12
N LEU A 35 13.31 11.10 -10.34
CA LEU A 35 12.67 11.56 -11.56
C LEU A 35 11.84 12.83 -11.33
N GLU A 36 11.94 13.76 -12.27
CA GLU A 36 10.99 14.85 -12.43
C GLU A 36 9.55 14.32 -12.62
N CYS A 37 8.55 15.10 -12.22
CA CYS A 37 7.13 14.69 -12.25
C CYS A 37 6.70 14.19 -13.64
N ILE A 38 7.09 14.88 -14.72
CA ILE A 38 6.74 14.50 -16.09
C ILE A 38 7.37 13.15 -16.47
N SER A 39 8.61 12.91 -16.05
CA SER A 39 9.31 11.65 -16.29
C SER A 39 8.65 10.48 -15.53
N ALA A 40 8.21 10.71 -14.29
CA ALA A 40 7.45 9.72 -13.54
C ALA A 40 6.10 9.41 -14.21
N LEU A 41 5.36 10.43 -14.66
CA LEU A 41 4.10 10.25 -15.39
C LEU A 41 4.29 9.46 -16.68
N PHE A 42 5.36 9.71 -17.42
CA PHE A 42 5.68 8.96 -18.64
C PHE A 42 5.96 7.48 -18.35
N LYS A 43 6.69 7.18 -17.28
CA LYS A 43 6.91 5.79 -16.82
C LYS A 43 5.61 5.10 -16.43
N ILE A 44 4.76 5.78 -15.65
CA ILE A 44 3.45 5.26 -15.28
C ILE A 44 2.60 4.99 -16.54
N GLY A 45 2.58 5.91 -17.49
CA GLY A 45 1.85 5.75 -18.77
C GLY A 45 2.36 4.60 -19.64
N LYS A 46 3.63 4.21 -19.48
CA LYS A 46 4.23 3.02 -20.11
C LYS A 46 3.98 1.72 -19.32
N GLY A 47 3.38 1.80 -18.13
CA GLY A 47 3.23 0.66 -17.24
C GLY A 47 4.52 0.27 -16.51
N GLU A 48 5.52 1.16 -16.45
CA GLU A 48 6.75 0.93 -15.70
C GLU A 48 6.50 1.14 -14.19
N LEU A 49 6.65 0.06 -13.42
CA LEU A 49 6.45 0.07 -11.98
C LEU A 49 7.65 0.69 -11.24
N PRO A 50 7.43 1.28 -10.05
CA PRO A 50 8.54 1.67 -9.19
C PRO A 50 9.26 0.42 -8.67
N LEU A 51 10.49 0.61 -8.19
CA LEU A 51 11.25 -0.49 -7.60
C LEU A 51 10.63 -0.91 -6.27
N VAL A 52 10.23 -2.18 -6.15
CA VAL A 52 9.78 -2.80 -4.90
C VAL A 52 10.90 -3.72 -4.38
N PRO A 53 11.61 -3.37 -3.29
CA PRO A 53 12.75 -4.16 -2.82
C PRO A 53 12.35 -5.56 -2.36
N ASP A 54 13.22 -6.54 -2.66
CA ASP A 54 13.05 -7.93 -2.21
C ASP A 54 13.28 -8.14 -0.71
N SER A 55 13.85 -7.13 -0.04
CA SER A 55 13.99 -7.10 1.42
C SER A 55 12.65 -6.93 2.15
N LEU A 56 11.60 -6.47 1.47
CA LEU A 56 10.26 -6.36 2.04
C LEU A 56 9.64 -7.75 2.22
N SER A 57 8.77 -7.89 3.22
CA SER A 57 8.06 -9.15 3.45
C SER A 57 7.23 -9.55 2.21
N ARG A 58 7.05 -10.86 2.01
CA ARG A 58 6.28 -11.38 0.88
C ARG A 58 4.88 -10.77 0.81
N ASP A 59 4.20 -10.64 1.94
CA ASP A 59 2.85 -10.08 2.02
C ASP A 59 2.84 -8.59 1.68
N ALA A 60 3.84 -7.81 2.14
CA ALA A 60 3.93 -6.39 1.81
C ALA A 60 4.18 -6.17 0.31
N ARG A 61 5.09 -6.95 -0.28
CA ARG A 61 5.37 -6.89 -1.72
C ARG A 61 4.13 -7.24 -2.54
N ASP A 62 3.44 -8.31 -2.15
CA ASP A 62 2.22 -8.74 -2.83
C ASP A 62 1.13 -7.67 -2.76
N PHE A 63 0.89 -7.08 -1.58
CA PHE A 63 -0.05 -5.97 -1.40
C PHE A 63 0.27 -4.78 -2.32
N ILE A 64 1.53 -4.32 -2.32
CA ILE A 64 1.97 -3.19 -3.15
C ILE A 64 1.78 -3.50 -4.63
N LEU A 65 2.15 -4.70 -5.09
CA LEU A 65 2.04 -5.09 -6.49
C LEU A 65 0.59 -5.27 -6.95
N GLN A 66 -0.33 -5.65 -6.06
CA GLN A 66 -1.77 -5.63 -6.35
C GLN A 66 -2.30 -4.20 -6.50
N CYS A 67 -1.86 -3.26 -5.66
CA CYS A 67 -2.23 -1.85 -5.79
C CYS A 67 -1.69 -1.22 -7.09
N LEU A 68 -0.48 -1.59 -7.50
CA LEU A 68 0.23 -1.01 -8.65
C LEU A 68 -0.03 -1.76 -9.97
N ARG A 69 -1.18 -2.43 -10.12
CA ARG A 69 -1.57 -3.00 -11.41
C ARG A 69 -1.73 -1.90 -12.45
N VAL A 70 -1.12 -2.09 -13.62
CA VAL A 70 -1.12 -1.10 -14.71
C VAL A 70 -2.54 -0.82 -15.17
N ASN A 71 -3.31 -1.87 -15.44
CA ASN A 71 -4.73 -1.76 -15.74
C ASN A 71 -5.52 -1.36 -14.46
N PRO A 72 -6.24 -0.23 -14.46
CA PRO A 72 -7.06 0.19 -13.32
C PRO A 72 -8.11 -0.84 -12.89
N ASP A 73 -8.68 -1.59 -13.84
CA ASP A 73 -9.73 -2.57 -13.56
C ASP A 73 -9.20 -3.84 -12.87
N ASP A 74 -7.88 -4.08 -12.92
CA ASP A 74 -7.23 -5.21 -12.25
C ASP A 74 -6.87 -4.88 -10.78
N ARG A 75 -7.05 -3.62 -10.37
CA ARG A 75 -6.75 -3.19 -9.00
C ARG A 75 -7.88 -3.63 -8.06
N PRO A 76 -7.56 -4.25 -6.91
CA PRO A 76 -8.57 -4.57 -5.92
C PRO A 76 -9.19 -3.30 -5.33
N THR A 77 -10.44 -3.40 -4.91
CA THR A 77 -11.09 -2.34 -4.13
C THR A 77 -10.45 -2.20 -2.75
N ALA A 78 -10.62 -1.03 -2.11
CA ALA A 78 -10.15 -0.83 -0.74
C ALA A 78 -10.71 -1.86 0.24
N ALA A 79 -11.99 -2.26 0.06
CA ALA A 79 -12.61 -3.29 0.86
C ALA A 79 -11.89 -4.64 0.71
N GLN A 80 -11.56 -5.06 -0.51
CA GLN A 80 -10.79 -6.29 -0.75
C GLN A 80 -9.37 -6.22 -0.16
N LEU A 81 -8.74 -5.04 -0.19
CA LEU A 81 -7.40 -4.84 0.38
C LEU A 81 -7.38 -4.93 1.91
N LEU A 82 -8.49 -4.61 2.59
CA LEU A 82 -8.60 -4.78 4.05
C LEU A 82 -8.46 -6.26 4.45
N ASP A 83 -8.93 -7.19 3.61
CA ASP A 83 -8.81 -8.63 3.86
C ASP A 83 -7.43 -9.20 3.49
N HIS A 84 -6.52 -8.38 2.96
CA HIS A 84 -5.19 -8.82 2.55
C HIS A 84 -4.31 -9.18 3.77
N LYS A 85 -3.49 -10.23 3.65
CA LYS A 85 -2.62 -10.73 4.73
C LYS A 85 -1.70 -9.66 5.33
N PHE A 86 -1.22 -8.75 4.49
CA PHE A 86 -0.42 -7.59 4.91
C PHE A 86 -1.14 -6.73 5.96
N VAL A 87 -2.43 -6.49 5.78
CA VAL A 87 -3.27 -5.68 6.67
C VAL A 87 -3.77 -6.50 7.86
N GLN A 88 -4.11 -7.77 7.66
CA GLN A 88 -4.64 -8.62 8.73
C GLN A 88 -3.57 -9.03 9.77
N ARG A 89 -2.30 -9.16 9.38
CA ARG A 89 -1.21 -9.55 10.30
C ARG A 89 -0.94 -8.53 11.41
N SER A 90 -1.15 -7.25 11.18
CA SER A 90 -0.91 -6.20 12.18
C SER A 90 -1.91 -6.24 13.34
N PHE A 91 -3.11 -6.79 13.13
CA PHE A 91 -4.13 -6.94 14.18
C PHE A 91 -3.91 -8.15 15.10
N SER A 92 -3.03 -9.08 14.74
CA SER A 92 -2.81 -10.32 15.50
C SER A 92 -1.71 -10.22 16.56
N GLN A 93 -1.01 -9.09 16.69
CA GLN A 93 0.10 -8.92 17.65
C GLN A 93 -0.24 -8.05 18.89
N SER A 94 -1.47 -7.56 19.04
CA SER A 94 -1.86 -6.70 20.17
C SER A 94 -2.54 -7.42 21.35
N SER A 95 -2.40 -8.75 21.46
CA SER A 95 -3.07 -9.53 22.52
C SER A 95 -2.21 -10.62 23.16
N ASP A 96 -0.90 -10.45 23.29
CA ASP A 96 -0.12 -11.24 24.26
C ASP A 96 1.21 -10.57 24.65
N SER A 97 1.14 -9.69 25.64
CA SER A 97 2.23 -9.40 26.58
C SER A 97 1.63 -8.82 27.87
N ALA A 98 0.74 -9.56 28.52
CA ALA A 98 0.53 -9.37 29.95
C ALA A 98 1.85 -9.72 30.63
N SER A 99 2.60 -8.68 31.03
CA SER A 99 3.92 -8.83 31.64
C SER A 99 3.81 -9.51 33.01
N PRO A 100 4.45 -10.66 33.26
CA PRO A 100 4.45 -11.29 34.56
C PRO A 100 5.57 -10.68 35.41
N HIS A 101 5.32 -9.50 35.97
CA HIS A 101 6.15 -8.97 37.06
C HIS A 101 5.28 -8.59 38.26
N ILE A 102 4.67 -9.61 38.86
CA ILE A 102 4.42 -9.62 40.29
C ILE A 102 5.72 -10.07 40.97
N LEU A 103 6.12 -9.32 42.00
CA LEU A 103 7.12 -9.54 43.04
C LEU A 103 8.49 -8.84 42.88
N ARG A 104 8.65 -7.69 43.56
CA ARG A 104 9.50 -7.61 44.77
C ARG A 104 9.41 -6.26 45.50
N ARG A 105 9.04 -6.36 46.78
CA ARG A 105 9.39 -5.56 47.97
C ARG A 105 9.32 -4.03 47.93
N GLY A 106 8.43 -3.50 48.77
CA GLY A 106 8.64 -2.35 49.64
C GLY A 106 8.14 -2.71 51.03
#